data_AF-A0A2M7H2V7-F1
#
_entry.id   AF-A0A2M7H2V7-F1
#
_cell.length_a   1.000
_cell.length_b   1.000
_cell.length_c   1.000
_cell.angle_alpha   90.00
_cell.angle_beta   90.00
_cell.angle_gamma   90.00
#
_symmetry.space_group_name_H-M   'P 1'
#
loop_
_entity.id
_entity.type
_entity.pdbx_description
1 polymer ?
#
loop_
_entity_poly.entity_id
_entity_poly.type
_entity_poly.pdbx_seq_one_letter_code
_entity_poly.pdbx_strand_id
1 'polypeptide(L)'
;MNNAELFETITHNQAVRKNITSQSHYWFFHMYLSQYITYETAPFHREMLQLTEAEQQLLLFMAFRGSGKSTILSLSYPLWSLLGNKRKRFILILSQTQYQAQLLLQHIKTELEENDLLKKDFGPFVSKTTQ
;
A
#
# COMPACT_ATOMS: atom_id res chain seq x y z
N MET A 1 1.52 -19.79 -19.97
CA MET A 1 2.24 -18.56 -19.60
C MET A 1 3.25 -18.93 -18.55
N ASN A 2 4.52 -18.68 -18.81
CA ASN A 2 5.58 -18.81 -17.82
C ASN A 2 5.46 -17.69 -16.77
N ASN A 3 5.93 -17.89 -15.54
CA ASN A 3 5.88 -16.88 -14.48
C ASN A 3 6.57 -15.57 -14.87
N ALA A 4 7.62 -15.66 -15.70
CA ALA A 4 8.33 -14.50 -16.24
C ALA A 4 7.48 -13.67 -17.21
N GLU A 5 6.75 -14.32 -18.13
CA GLU A 5 5.87 -13.63 -19.09
C GLU A 5 4.69 -12.95 -18.38
N LEU A 6 4.18 -13.58 -17.32
CA LEU A 6 3.14 -12.99 -16.49
C LEU A 6 3.65 -11.72 -15.80
N PHE A 7 4.85 -11.76 -15.21
CA PHE A 7 5.45 -10.62 -14.53
C PHE A 7 5.72 -9.45 -15.50
N GLU A 8 6.26 -9.75 -16.68
CA GLU A 8 6.43 -8.80 -17.79
C GLU A 8 5.10 -8.12 -18.16
N THR A 9 4.04 -8.92 -18.29
CA THR A 9 2.70 -8.43 -18.63
C THR A 9 2.17 -7.48 -17.55
N ILE A 10 2.30 -7.83 -16.27
CA ILE A 10 1.87 -6.99 -15.14
C ILE A 10 2.66 -5.68 -15.09
N THR A 11 3.95 -5.73 -15.38
CA THR A 11 4.83 -4.56 -15.30
C THR A 11 4.58 -3.57 -16.44
N HIS A 12 4.32 -4.06 -17.66
CA HIS A 12 4.16 -3.20 -18.84
C HIS A 12 2.71 -2.80 -19.11
N ASN A 13 1.73 -3.63 -18.75
CA ASN A 13 0.32 -3.34 -19.00
C ASN A 13 -0.31 -2.66 -17.77
N GLN A 14 -0.56 -1.36 -17.87
CA GLN A 14 -1.16 -0.56 -16.81
C GLN A 14 -2.55 -1.07 -16.39
N ALA A 15 -3.40 -1.50 -17.33
CA ALA A 15 -4.75 -1.96 -17.00
C ALA A 15 -4.69 -3.26 -16.18
N VAL A 16 -3.81 -4.19 -16.58
CA VAL A 16 -3.57 -5.45 -15.85
C VAL A 16 -2.98 -5.17 -14.47
N ARG A 17 -1.96 -4.30 -14.40
CA ARG A 17 -1.34 -3.91 -13.12
C ARG A 17 -2.36 -3.36 -12.15
N LYS A 18 -3.13 -2.35 -12.57
CA LYS A 18 -4.17 -1.72 -11.75
C LYS A 18 -5.22 -2.72 -11.29
N ASN A 19 -5.65 -3.62 -12.18
CA ASN A 19 -6.64 -4.63 -11.84
C ASN A 19 -6.13 -5.57 -10.74
N ILE A 20 -4.91 -6.07 -10.85
CA ILE A 20 -4.30 -6.98 -9.86
C ILE A 20 -4.02 -6.25 -8.55
N THR A 21 -3.37 -5.09 -8.60
CA THR A 21 -2.98 -4.33 -7.40
C THR A 21 -4.19 -3.78 -6.66
N SER A 22 -5.31 -3.48 -7.35
CA SER A 22 -6.56 -3.09 -6.68
C SER A 22 -7.21 -4.21 -5.88
N GLN A 23 -6.95 -5.47 -6.25
CA GLN A 23 -7.54 -6.67 -5.62
C GLN A 23 -6.63 -7.29 -4.56
N SER A 24 -5.32 -7.15 -4.69
CA SER A 24 -4.36 -7.73 -3.76
C SER A 24 -3.45 -6.67 -3.16
N HIS A 25 -3.50 -6.56 -1.83
CA HIS A 25 -2.59 -5.76 -1.04
C HIS A 25 -1.16 -6.28 -1.17
N TYR A 26 -0.97 -7.61 -1.29
CA TYR A 26 0.35 -8.18 -1.55
C TYR A 26 0.97 -7.60 -2.82
N TRP A 27 0.26 -7.67 -3.94
CA TRP A 27 0.76 -7.13 -5.22
C TRP A 27 0.90 -5.61 -5.20
N PHE A 28 -0.03 -4.90 -4.56
CA PHE A 28 0.07 -3.45 -4.38
C PHE A 28 1.38 -3.07 -3.65
N PHE A 29 1.64 -3.71 -2.51
CA PHE A 29 2.84 -3.46 -1.72
C PHE A 29 4.12 -3.74 -2.52
N HIS A 30 4.17 -4.87 -3.24
CA HIS A 30 5.37 -5.24 -4.00
C HIS A 30 5.58 -4.41 -5.26
N MET A 31 4.54 -3.82 -5.85
CA MET A 31 4.67 -2.99 -7.05
C MET A 31 4.96 -1.54 -6.73
N TYR A 32 4.18 -0.92 -5.85
CA TYR A 32 4.31 0.51 -5.59
C TYR A 32 5.29 0.80 -4.46
N LEU A 33 5.44 -0.11 -3.49
CA LEU A 33 6.28 0.10 -2.30
C LEU A 33 7.50 -0.83 -2.29
N SER A 34 7.97 -1.24 -3.47
CA SER A 34 9.10 -2.14 -3.66
C SER A 34 10.39 -1.67 -2.97
N GLN A 35 10.60 -0.36 -2.88
CA GLN A 35 11.74 0.26 -2.20
C GLN A 35 11.86 -0.08 -0.71
N TYR A 36 10.75 -0.48 -0.07
CA TYR A 36 10.75 -0.91 1.33
C TYR A 36 11.06 -2.41 1.50
N ILE A 37 11.17 -3.15 0.39
CA ILE A 37 11.41 -4.60 0.38
C ILE A 37 12.90 -4.84 0.12
N THR A 38 13.68 -4.91 1.20
CA THR A 38 15.13 -5.16 1.13
C THR A 38 15.49 -6.64 1.19
N TYR A 39 14.55 -7.48 1.60
CA TYR A 39 14.71 -8.93 1.75
C TYR A 39 13.45 -9.66 1.28
N GLU A 40 13.55 -10.98 1.13
CA GLU A 40 12.40 -11.81 0.81
C GLU A 40 11.27 -11.66 1.83
N THR A 41 10.04 -11.60 1.33
CA THR A 41 8.84 -11.46 2.16
C THR A 41 8.60 -12.69 3.01
N ALA A 42 8.93 -12.57 4.31
CA ALA A 42 8.70 -13.60 5.31
C ALA A 42 7.22 -14.06 5.39
N PRO A 43 6.96 -15.30 5.84
CA PRO A 43 5.60 -15.85 5.94
C PRO A 43 4.62 -14.97 6.73
N PHE A 44 5.05 -14.39 7.85
CA PHE A 44 4.18 -13.54 8.67
C PHE A 44 3.80 -12.22 7.97
N HIS A 45 4.65 -11.69 7.08
CA HIS A 45 4.27 -10.53 6.26
C HIS A 45 3.17 -10.90 5.26
N ARG A 46 3.25 -12.11 4.67
CA ARG A 46 2.20 -12.61 3.76
C ARG A 46 0.88 -12.75 4.50
N GLU A 47 0.91 -13.29 5.72
CA GLU A 47 -0.26 -13.39 6.59
C GLU A 47 -0.84 -12.00 6.91
N MET A 48 -0.01 -11.02 7.28
CA MET A 48 -0.47 -9.65 7.51
C MET A 48 -1.19 -9.06 6.29
N LEU A 49 -0.60 -9.21 5.10
CA LEU A 49 -1.16 -8.72 3.84
C LEU A 49 -2.49 -9.42 3.51
N GLN A 50 -2.58 -10.75 3.70
CA GLN A 50 -3.83 -11.49 3.51
C GLN A 50 -4.93 -11.05 4.50
N LEU A 51 -4.58 -10.86 5.77
CA LEU A 51 -5.53 -10.39 6.79
C LEU A 51 -6.07 -9.01 6.47
N THR A 52 -5.24 -8.12 5.93
CA THR A 52 -5.70 -6.80 5.48
C THR A 52 -6.60 -6.84 4.25
N GLU A 53 -6.51 -7.88 3.41
CA GLU A 53 -7.40 -8.07 2.25
C GLU A 53 -8.80 -8.52 2.69
N ALA A 54 -8.90 -9.31 3.77
CA ALA A 54 -10.17 -9.77 4.30
C ALA A 54 -11.11 -8.62 4.74
N GLU A 55 -12.42 -8.86 4.64
CA GLU A 55 -13.45 -7.96 5.16
C GLU A 55 -13.70 -8.30 6.64
N GLN A 56 -12.90 -7.70 7.52
CA GLN A 56 -13.02 -7.83 8.96
C GLN A 56 -13.32 -6.46 9.59
N GLN A 57 -14.22 -6.43 10.57
CA GLN A 57 -14.56 -5.20 11.30
C GLN A 57 -13.42 -4.74 12.21
N LEU A 58 -12.68 -5.68 12.78
CA LEU A 58 -11.57 -5.42 13.69
C LEU A 58 -10.44 -6.41 13.41
N LEU A 59 -9.23 -5.87 13.24
CA LEU A 59 -7.99 -6.64 13.13
C LEU A 59 -7.01 -6.13 14.18
N LEU A 60 -6.43 -7.05 14.95
CA LEU A 60 -5.40 -6.76 15.94
C LEU A 60 -4.10 -7.46 15.54
N PHE A 61 -3.02 -6.69 15.39
CA PHE A 61 -1.71 -7.21 15.05
C PHE A 61 -0.75 -7.05 16.22
N MET A 62 -0.23 -8.17 16.73
CA MET A 62 0.85 -8.20 17.71
C MET A 62 2.12 -8.71 17.03
N ALA A 63 3.11 -7.84 16.89
CA ALA A 63 4.36 -8.16 16.20
C ALA A 63 5.56 -7.56 16.93
N PHE A 64 6.70 -8.24 16.84
CA PHE A 64 7.95 -7.79 17.46
C PHE A 64 8.49 -6.50 16.83
N ARG A 65 9.39 -5.81 17.52
CA ARG A 65 10.03 -4.58 17.02
C ARG A 65 10.88 -4.90 15.79
N GLY A 66 10.77 -4.10 14.73
CA GLY A 66 11.52 -4.32 13.48
C GLY A 66 10.85 -5.28 12.49
N SER A 67 9.67 -5.82 12.82
CA SER A 67 8.85 -6.68 11.94
C SER A 67 8.25 -5.97 10.71
N GLY A 68 8.62 -4.73 10.39
CA GLY A 68 8.04 -3.99 9.27
C GLY A 68 6.55 -3.62 9.41
N LYS A 69 5.90 -3.92 10.54
CA LYS A 69 4.45 -3.75 10.74
C LYS A 69 3.92 -2.35 10.40
N SER A 70 4.69 -1.30 10.74
CA SER A 70 4.26 0.09 10.50
C SER A 70 4.27 0.42 9.00
N THR A 71 5.20 -0.17 8.24
CA THR A 71 5.23 -0.01 6.78
C THR A 71 4.04 -0.70 6.13
N ILE A 72 3.72 -1.94 6.52
CA ILE A 72 2.58 -2.68 5.94
C ILE A 72 1.24 -2.08 6.40
N LEU A 73 1.06 -1.84 7.70
CA LEU A 73 -0.24 -1.52 8.28
C LEU A 73 -0.52 -0.01 8.38
N SER A 74 0.50 0.82 8.54
CA SER A 74 0.32 2.27 8.73
C SER A 74 0.65 3.10 7.48
N LEU A 75 1.36 2.54 6.50
CA LEU A 75 1.66 3.18 5.22
C LEU A 75 0.94 2.49 4.06
N SER A 76 1.24 1.20 3.81
CA SER A 76 0.72 0.47 2.66
C SER A 76 -0.80 0.25 2.74
N TYR A 77 -1.30 -0.20 3.89
CA TYR A 77 -2.71 -0.53 4.01
C TYR A 77 -3.66 0.68 3.83
N PRO A 78 -3.38 1.87 4.39
CA PRO A 78 -4.15 3.07 4.07
C PRO A 78 -4.16 3.41 2.57
N LEU A 79 -2.99 3.37 1.92
CA LEU A 79 -2.86 3.65 0.48
C LEU A 79 -3.66 2.64 -0.36
N TRP A 80 -3.51 1.35 -0.06
CA TRP A 80 -4.26 0.30 -0.75
C TRP A 80 -5.76 0.38 -0.47
N SER A 81 -6.17 0.71 0.75
CA SER A 81 -7.58 0.88 1.11
C SER A 81 -8.23 2.05 0.40
N LEU A 82 -7.45 3.11 0.14
CA LEU A 82 -7.89 4.30 -0.60
C LEU A 82 -8.00 4.02 -2.12
N LEU A 83 -6.96 3.42 -2.71
CA LEU A 83 -6.79 3.30 -4.16
C LEU A 83 -7.32 1.97 -4.73
N GLY A 84 -7.30 0.91 -3.92
CA GLY A 84 -7.79 -0.41 -4.29
C GLY A 84 -9.31 -0.53 -4.21
N ASN A 85 -9.80 -1.77 -4.22
CA ASN A 85 -11.23 -2.04 -4.32
C ASN A 85 -12.05 -1.59 -3.11
N LYS A 86 -11.43 -1.52 -1.93
CA LYS A 86 -12.11 -1.07 -0.70
C LYS A 86 -12.59 0.40 -0.79
N ARG A 87 -11.93 1.23 -1.62
CA ARG A 87 -12.27 2.64 -1.92
C ARG A 87 -12.70 3.44 -0.68
N LYS A 88 -12.01 3.26 0.45
CA LYS A 88 -12.32 3.94 1.71
C LYS A 88 -11.96 5.41 1.55
N ARG A 89 -12.98 6.28 1.57
CA ARG A 89 -12.82 7.72 1.31
C ARG A 89 -12.32 8.51 2.52
N PHE A 90 -12.51 7.97 3.72
CA PHE A 90 -12.13 8.62 4.97
C PHE A 90 -11.37 7.62 5.84
N ILE A 91 -10.05 7.75 5.87
CA ILE A 91 -9.15 6.89 6.63
C ILE A 91 -8.58 7.72 7.78
N LEU A 92 -8.77 7.26 9.00
CA LEU A 92 -8.21 7.90 10.20
C LEU A 92 -6.98 7.11 10.65
N ILE A 93 -5.85 7.81 10.80
CA ILE A 93 -4.60 7.23 11.30
C ILE A 93 -4.35 7.79 12.69
N LEU A 94 -4.20 6.90 13.66
CA LEU A 94 -3.96 7.22 15.06
C LEU A 94 -2.61 6.65 15.50
N SER A 95 -1.88 7.40 16.30
CA SER A 95 -0.61 6.99 16.89
C SER A 95 -0.48 7.51 18.32
N GLN A 96 0.53 7.03 19.04
CA GLN A 96 0.73 7.36 20.46
C GLN A 96 1.02 8.85 20.68
N THR A 97 1.77 9.49 19.76
CA THR A 97 2.12 10.91 19.85
C THR A 97 1.72 11.66 18.59
N GLN A 98 1.53 12.98 18.72
CA GLN A 98 1.24 13.87 17.59
C GLN A 98 2.35 13.84 16.53
N TYR A 99 3.60 13.82 16.96
CA TYR A 99 4.76 13.76 16.06
C TYR A 99 4.75 12.48 15.21
N GLN A 100 4.45 11.32 15.82
CA GLN A 100 4.32 10.06 15.07
C GLN A 100 3.19 10.11 14.03
N ALA A 101 2.06 10.75 14.38
CA ALA A 101 0.93 10.87 13.46
C ALA A 101 1.30 11.75 12.26
N GLN A 102 2.00 12.86 12.50
CA GLN A 102 2.49 13.75 11.46
C GLN A 102 3.47 13.03 10.53
N LEU A 103 4.41 12.24 11.06
CA LEU A 103 5.34 11.46 10.25
C LEU A 103 4.62 10.41 9.38
N LEU A 104 3.67 9.67 9.94
CA LEU A 104 2.90 8.69 9.17
C LEU A 104 2.14 9.34 8.02
N LEU A 105 1.49 10.48 8.29
CA LEU A 105 0.78 11.24 7.27
C LEU A 105 1.75 11.81 6.22
N GLN A 106 2.92 12.28 6.64
CA GLN A 106 3.96 12.77 5.73
C GLN A 106 4.45 11.65 4.80
N HIS A 107 4.71 10.44 5.32
CA HIS A 107 5.11 9.31 4.49
C HIS A 107 4.05 8.96 3.44
N ILE A 108 2.77 8.94 3.81
CA ILE A 108 1.66 8.71 2.88
C ILE A 108 1.61 9.80 1.81
N LYS A 109 1.75 11.06 2.20
CA LYS A 109 1.77 12.19 1.28
C LYS A 109 2.93 12.08 0.29
N THR A 110 4.13 11.81 0.79
CA THR A 110 5.34 11.60 -0.02
C THR A 110 5.12 10.48 -1.03
N GLU A 111 4.57 9.34 -0.63
CA GLU A 111 4.27 8.25 -1.59
C GLU A 111 3.25 8.67 -2.66
N LEU A 112 2.22 9.45 -2.31
CA LEU A 112 1.26 9.93 -3.31
C LEU A 112 1.89 10.96 -4.27
N GLU A 113 2.82 11.80 -3.80
CA GLU A 113 3.40 12.89 -4.59
C GLU A 113 4.64 12.47 -5.40
N GLU A 114 5.45 11.55 -4.88
CA GLU A 114 6.77 11.22 -5.43
C GLU A 114 6.79 9.87 -6.16
N ASN A 115 5.87 8.95 -5.86
CA ASN A 115 5.83 7.64 -6.50
C ASN A 115 5.28 7.72 -7.93
N ASP A 116 6.17 7.78 -8.92
CA ASP A 116 5.82 7.96 -10.34
C ASP A 116 4.92 6.83 -10.87
N LEU A 117 5.16 5.59 -10.46
CA LEU A 117 4.35 4.45 -10.89
C LEU A 117 2.93 4.55 -10.30
N LEU A 118 2.81 4.90 -9.01
CA LEU A 118 1.53 5.10 -8.36
C LEU A 118 0.76 6.27 -8.99
N LYS A 119 1.42 7.40 -9.26
CA LYS A 119 0.83 8.56 -9.93
C LYS A 119 0.35 8.22 -11.34
N LYS A 120 1.16 7.50 -12.11
CA LYS A 120 0.80 7.08 -13.47
C LYS A 120 -0.46 6.21 -13.46
N ASP A 121 -0.61 5.35 -12.46
CA ASP A 121 -1.73 4.40 -12.37
C ASP A 121 -3.00 4.98 -11.75
N PHE A 122 -2.89 5.79 -10.70
CA PHE A 122 -4.02 6.21 -9.88
C PHE A 122 -4.15 7.73 -9.71
N GLY A 123 -3.15 8.49 -10.14
CA GLY A 123 -3.15 9.94 -10.07
C GLY A 123 -3.97 10.61 -11.19
N PRO A 124 -3.83 11.94 -11.35
CA PRO A 124 -2.94 12.81 -10.59
C PRO A 124 -3.49 13.14 -9.19
N PHE A 125 -2.65 13.01 -8.15
CA PHE A 125 -3.01 13.28 -6.75
C PHE A 125 -2.82 14.76 -6.37
N VAL A 126 -3.30 15.66 -7.21
CA VAL A 126 -3.14 17.11 -6.99
C VAL A 126 -4.24 17.60 -6.07
N SER A 127 -3.88 18.31 -5.01
CA SER A 127 -4.84 19.18 -4.34
C SER A 127 -5.29 20.24 -5.35
N LYS A 128 -6.58 20.29 -5.66
CA LYS A 128 -7.12 21.47 -6.32
C LYS A 128 -6.91 22.62 -5.35
N THR A 129 -5.93 23.48 -5.61
CA THR A 129 -5.87 24.80 -4.98
C THR A 129 -7.11 25.53 -5.46
N THR A 130 -8.16 25.53 -4.64
CA THR A 130 -9.30 26.43 -4.83
C THR A 130 -8.72 27.84 -4.80
N GLN A 131 -8.74 28.51 -5.96
CA GLN A 131 -8.60 29.96 -6.05
C GLN A 131 -9.84 30.62 -5.44
#